data_AF-A0A9D5ATI9-F1
#
_entry.id   AF-A0A9D5ATI9-F1
#
_cell.length_a   1.000
_cell.length_b   1.000
_cell.length_c   1.000
_cell.angle_alpha   90.00
_cell.angle_beta   90.00
_cell.angle_gamma   90.00
#
_symmetry.space_group_name_H-M   'P 1'
#
loop_
_entity.id
_entity.type
_entity.pdbx_description
1 polymer ?
#
loop_
_entity_poly.entity_id
_entity_poly.type
_entity_poly.pdbx_seq_one_letter_code
_entity_poly.pdbx_strand_id
1 'polypeptide(L)'
;LTDLQLDYVDLYLIHWPAPMKKGSVGFKPENLVQPNIASTWRAMESLYDSGKARAIGVSNFSTKKLGDLLEIARIPPAVNQVECHPSWRQDKLQDFCNSKGVHLS
;
A
#
# COMPACT_ATOMS: atom_id res chain seq x y z
N LEU A 1 4.48 15.03 -6.12
CA LEU A 1 5.62 14.93 -7.07
C LEU A 1 6.38 16.25 -7.15
N THR A 2 5.69 17.38 -7.29
CA THR A 2 6.28 18.74 -7.26
C THR A 2 7.29 18.95 -6.14
N ASP A 3 6.96 18.56 -4.91
CA ASP A 3 7.84 18.74 -3.75
C ASP A 3 9.17 17.96 -3.88
N LEU A 4 9.13 16.77 -4.50
CA LEU A 4 10.31 15.96 -4.78
C LEU A 4 11.01 16.38 -6.08
N GLN A 5 10.42 17.29 -6.87
CA GLN A 5 10.91 17.73 -8.18
C GLN A 5 11.11 16.55 -9.17
N LEU A 6 10.17 15.62 -9.17
CA LEU A 6 10.20 14.44 -10.04
C LEU A 6 8.99 14.38 -10.99
N ASP A 7 9.18 13.80 -12.16
CA ASP A 7 8.10 13.53 -13.11
C ASP A 7 7.34 12.23 -12.81
N TYR A 8 8.01 11.29 -12.14
CA TYR A 8 7.51 9.98 -11.71
C TYR A 8 8.18 9.54 -10.40
N VAL A 9 7.65 8.51 -9.74
CA VAL A 9 8.33 7.79 -8.66
C VAL A 9 8.52 6.33 -9.03
N ASP A 10 9.62 5.72 -8.59
CA ASP A 10 9.84 4.28 -8.81
C ASP A 10 8.82 3.45 -8.02
N LEU A 11 8.40 3.88 -6.84
CA LEU A 11 7.43 3.20 -5.99
C LEU A 11 6.47 4.18 -5.32
N TYR A 12 5.16 3.90 -5.38
CA TYR A 12 4.13 4.63 -4.64
C TYR A 12 3.28 3.69 -3.80
N LEU A 13 3.10 3.99 -2.51
CA LEU A 13 2.46 3.09 -1.55
C LEU A 13 1.17 3.68 -0.98
N ILE A 14 0.14 2.84 -0.82
CA ILE A 14 -0.92 3.12 0.15
C ILE A 14 -0.29 3.02 1.55
N HIS A 15 -0.12 4.14 2.23
CA HIS A 15 0.61 4.21 3.49
C HIS A 15 -0.05 3.40 4.62
N TRP A 16 -1.38 3.49 4.77
CA TRP A 16 -2.13 2.74 5.79
C TRP A 16 -3.48 2.27 5.23
N PRO A 17 -3.99 1.09 5.65
CA PRO A 17 -5.37 0.65 5.34
C PRO A 17 -6.43 1.33 6.22
N ALA A 18 -6.24 2.62 6.54
CA ALA A 18 -7.06 3.40 7.47
C ALA A 18 -7.18 4.85 6.96
N PRO A 19 -8.12 5.14 6.05
CA PRO A 19 -8.27 6.48 5.51
C PRO A 19 -8.86 7.45 6.54
N MET A 20 -8.49 8.72 6.37
CA MET A 20 -9.02 9.84 7.15
C MET A 20 -9.75 10.82 6.24
N LYS A 21 -10.64 11.64 6.83
CA LYS A 21 -11.27 12.77 6.14
C LYS A 21 -10.20 13.68 5.52
N LYS A 22 -10.45 14.13 4.29
CA LYS A 22 -9.53 15.01 3.56
C LYS A 22 -9.37 16.32 4.33
N GLY A 23 -8.12 16.77 4.49
CA GLY A 23 -7.79 18.02 5.18
C GLY A 23 -7.74 17.92 6.71
N SER A 24 -8.00 16.74 7.28
CA SER A 24 -7.80 16.51 8.72
C SER A 24 -6.33 16.61 9.10
N VAL A 25 -6.05 17.28 10.23
CA VAL A 25 -4.71 17.41 10.80
C VAL A 25 -4.61 16.52 12.05
N GLY A 26 -3.55 15.71 12.10
CA GLY A 26 -3.32 14.74 13.15
C GLY A 26 -4.24 13.51 13.08
N PHE A 27 -3.89 12.49 13.84
CA PHE A 27 -4.70 11.28 13.94
C PHE A 27 -5.78 11.46 15.01
N LYS A 28 -7.04 11.63 14.58
CA LYS A 28 -8.20 11.70 15.47
C LYS A 28 -9.24 10.66 15.06
N PRO A 29 -9.76 9.83 15.99
CA PRO A 29 -10.70 8.76 15.66
C PRO A 29 -11.95 9.23 14.90
N GLU A 30 -12.47 10.41 15.24
CA GLU A 30 -13.61 11.07 14.58
C GLU A 30 -13.39 11.45 13.10
N ASN A 31 -12.14 11.43 12.65
CA ASN A 31 -11.77 11.67 11.25
C ASN A 31 -11.60 10.38 10.45
N LEU A 32 -11.68 9.20 11.08
CA LEU A 32 -11.65 7.94 10.35
C LEU A 32 -12.88 7.80 9.45
N VAL A 33 -12.64 7.33 8.23
CA VAL A 33 -13.71 7.01 7.28
C VAL A 33 -13.61 5.54 6.90
N GLN A 34 -14.71 4.98 6.39
CA GLN A 34 -14.72 3.58 5.99
C GLN A 34 -13.73 3.34 4.85
N PRO A 35 -12.84 2.34 4.96
CA PRO A 35 -11.89 2.03 3.91
C PRO A 35 -12.59 1.45 2.68
N ASN A 36 -12.27 2.00 1.51
CA ASN A 36 -12.58 1.40 0.22
C ASN A 36 -11.28 1.11 -0.53
N ILE A 37 -10.56 0.08 -0.07
CA ILE A 37 -9.25 -0.29 -0.63
C ILE A 37 -9.35 -0.61 -2.12
N ALA A 38 -10.43 -1.28 -2.55
CA ALA A 38 -10.65 -1.61 -3.96
C ALA A 38 -10.69 -0.36 -4.85
N SER A 39 -11.44 0.67 -4.43
CA SER A 39 -11.50 1.93 -5.17
C SER A 39 -10.16 2.66 -5.17
N THR A 40 -9.47 2.71 -4.03
CA THR A 40 -8.15 3.35 -3.94
C THR A 40 -7.14 2.62 -4.82
N TRP A 41 -7.16 1.28 -4.82
CA TRP A 41 -6.24 0.49 -5.63
C TRP A 41 -6.44 0.71 -7.12
N ARG A 42 -7.68 0.78 -7.63
CA ARG A 42 -7.94 1.12 -9.04
C ARG A 42 -7.36 2.49 -9.43
N ALA A 43 -7.36 3.46 -8.52
CA ALA A 43 -6.70 4.74 -8.75
C ALA A 43 -5.16 4.59 -8.77
N MET A 44 -4.59 3.78 -7.87
CA MET A 44 -3.15 3.44 -7.89
C MET A 44 -2.76 2.76 -9.21
N GLU A 45 -3.56 1.83 -9.71
CA GLU A 45 -3.34 1.16 -10.99
C GLU A 45 -3.35 2.16 -12.16
N SER A 46 -4.18 3.21 -12.11
CA SER A 46 -4.16 4.29 -13.11
C SER A 46 -2.86 5.12 -13.05
N LEU A 47 -2.28 5.30 -11.85
CA LEU A 47 -0.97 5.93 -11.70
C LEU A 47 0.15 5.06 -12.26
N TYR A 48 0.02 3.74 -12.14
CA TYR A 48 0.92 2.78 -12.77
C TYR A 48 0.83 2.85 -14.30
N ASP A 49 -0.38 2.74 -14.86
CA ASP A 49 -0.58 2.76 -16.31
C ASP A 49 -0.12 4.08 -16.97
N SER A 50 -0.25 5.21 -16.26
CA SER A 50 0.22 6.52 -16.74
C SER A 50 1.73 6.73 -16.62
N GLY A 51 2.46 5.79 -16.01
CA GLY A 51 3.90 5.91 -15.77
C GLY A 51 4.29 6.89 -14.65
N LYS A 52 3.31 7.44 -13.91
CA LYS A 52 3.57 8.32 -12.76
C LYS A 52 4.12 7.57 -11.56
N ALA A 53 3.82 6.28 -11.45
CA ALA A 53 4.47 5.35 -10.54
C ALA A 53 4.93 4.12 -11.32
N ARG A 54 6.23 3.78 -11.31
CA ARG A 54 6.74 2.59 -12.02
C ARG A 54 6.39 1.28 -11.31
N ALA A 55 6.16 1.35 -10.01
CA ALA A 55 5.60 0.29 -9.20
C ALA A 55 4.62 0.89 -8.18
N ILE A 56 3.63 0.09 -7.80
CA ILE A 56 2.66 0.44 -6.76
C ILE A 56 2.62 -0.68 -5.71
N GLY A 57 2.39 -0.28 -4.47
CA GLY A 57 2.37 -1.21 -3.34
C GLY A 57 1.54 -0.70 -2.19
N VAL A 58 1.69 -1.38 -1.06
CA VAL A 58 1.02 -1.06 0.19
C VAL A 58 2.02 -0.98 1.34
N SER A 59 1.59 -0.40 2.45
CA SER A 59 2.34 -0.39 3.69
C SER A 59 1.38 -0.65 4.85
N ASN A 60 1.86 -1.37 5.86
CA ASN A 60 1.09 -1.75 7.05
C ASN A 60 -0.13 -2.64 6.75
N PHE A 61 -0.07 -3.45 5.69
CA PHE A 61 -1.11 -4.43 5.38
C PHE A 61 -0.78 -5.76 6.06
N SER A 62 -1.76 -6.29 6.79
CA SER A 62 -1.67 -7.67 7.32
C SER A 62 -1.81 -8.69 6.20
N THR A 63 -1.42 -9.95 6.47
CA THR A 63 -1.58 -11.08 5.53
C THR A 63 -3.00 -11.14 4.95
N LYS A 64 -4.02 -10.97 5.80
CA LYS A 64 -5.42 -10.98 5.36
C LYS A 64 -5.71 -9.86 4.37
N LYS A 65 -5.41 -8.60 4.73
CA LYS A 65 -5.71 -7.44 3.88
C LYS A 65 -4.94 -7.48 2.56
N LEU A 66 -3.70 -7.95 2.59
CA LEU A 66 -2.90 -8.15 1.38
C LEU A 66 -3.50 -9.25 0.50
N GLY A 67 -3.95 -10.36 1.08
CA GLY A 67 -4.69 -11.41 0.38
C GLY A 67 -5.98 -10.91 -0.26
N ASP A 68 -6.82 -10.22 0.50
CA ASP A 68 -8.07 -9.62 0.01
C ASP A 68 -7.80 -8.66 -1.17
N LEU A 69 -6.71 -7.90 -1.14
CA LEU A 69 -6.30 -7.00 -2.22
C LEU A 69 -5.84 -7.77 -3.46
N LEU A 70 -5.02 -8.80 -3.29
CA LEU A 70 -4.50 -9.63 -4.38
C LEU A 70 -5.62 -10.31 -5.18
N GLU A 71 -6.75 -10.64 -4.55
CA GLU A 71 -7.91 -11.24 -5.22
C GLU A 71 -8.59 -10.30 -6.23
N ILE A 72 -8.49 -8.98 -6.04
CA ILE A 72 -9.19 -7.98 -6.85
C ILE A 72 -8.26 -7.13 -7.73
N ALA A 73 -6.95 -7.18 -7.48
CA ALA A 73 -5.96 -6.35 -8.13
C ALA A 73 -5.68 -6.85 -9.57
N ARG A 74 -5.76 -5.96 -10.55
CA ARG A 74 -5.26 -6.22 -11.91
C ARG A 74 -3.73 -6.11 -11.93
N ILE A 75 -3.19 -5.08 -11.29
CA ILE A 75 -1.74 -4.93 -11.06
C ILE A 75 -1.47 -5.35 -9.62
N PRO A 76 -0.78 -6.47 -9.37
CA PRO A 76 -0.51 -6.91 -8.01
C PRO A 76 0.41 -5.90 -7.28
N PRO A 77 0.25 -5.69 -5.97
CA PRO A 77 1.17 -4.85 -5.20
C PRO A 77 2.58 -5.42 -5.28
N ALA A 78 3.54 -4.61 -5.73
CA ALA A 78 4.94 -5.01 -5.84
C ALA A 78 5.60 -5.13 -4.46
N VAL A 79 5.15 -4.31 -3.49
CA VAL A 79 5.75 -4.19 -2.15
C VAL A 79 4.66 -4.14 -1.08
N ASN A 80 4.93 -4.77 0.08
CA ASN A 80 4.27 -4.48 1.35
C ASN A 80 5.31 -4.04 2.38
N GLN A 81 5.36 -2.73 2.67
CA GLN A 81 6.32 -2.15 3.62
C GLN A 81 5.76 -2.19 5.06
N VAL A 82 6.45 -2.86 5.98
CA VAL A 82 5.97 -3.10 7.35
C VAL A 82 7.09 -2.96 8.38
N GLU A 83 6.71 -2.75 9.63
CA GLU A 83 7.62 -2.94 10.75
C GLU A 83 8.16 -4.38 10.75
N CYS A 84 9.48 -4.52 10.64
CA CYS A 84 10.18 -5.79 10.64
C CYS A 84 11.58 -5.63 11.26
N HIS A 85 11.85 -6.34 12.36
CA HIS A 85 13.13 -6.31 13.08
C HIS A 85 13.27 -7.56 13.96
N PRO A 86 14.42 -7.82 14.63
CA PRO A 86 14.65 -9.07 15.35
C PRO A 86 13.60 -9.43 16.42
N SER A 87 12.97 -8.43 17.04
CA SER A 87 11.88 -8.64 18.03
C SER A 87 10.49 -8.70 17.39
N TRP A 88 10.35 -8.36 16.11
CA TRP A 88 9.11 -8.41 15.36
C TRP A 88 9.39 -8.81 13.91
N ARG A 89 9.66 -10.10 13.70
CA ARG A 89 10.26 -10.62 12.46
C ARG A 89 9.30 -10.79 11.29
N GLN A 90 7.99 -10.73 11.54
CA GLN A 90 6.95 -10.89 10.52
C GLN A 90 7.04 -12.21 9.71
N ASP A 91 7.61 -13.30 10.26
CA ASP A 91 7.91 -14.52 9.48
C ASP A 91 6.69 -15.04 8.68
N LYS A 92 5.49 -15.06 9.30
CA LYS A 92 4.24 -15.43 8.61
C LYS A 92 3.90 -14.53 7.41
N LEU A 93 4.09 -13.22 7.56
CA LEU A 93 3.80 -12.27 6.49
C LEU A 93 4.87 -12.35 5.40
N GLN A 94 6.14 -12.55 5.76
CA GLN A 94 7.24 -12.78 4.84
C GLN A 94 6.97 -13.99 3.95
N ASP A 95 6.61 -15.13 4.54
CA ASP A 95 6.30 -16.35 3.79
C ASP A 95 5.12 -16.14 2.83
N PHE A 96 4.08 -15.44 3.28
CA PHE A 96 2.95 -15.11 2.41
C PHE A 96 3.36 -14.20 1.25
N CYS A 97 4.11 -13.13 1.51
CA CYS A 97 4.60 -12.20 0.48
C CYS A 97 5.45 -12.94 -0.55
N ASN A 98 6.39 -13.79 -0.11
CA ASN A 98 7.21 -14.64 -0.97
C ASN A 98 6.36 -15.56 -1.86
N SER A 99 5.32 -16.20 -1.28
CA SER A 99 4.43 -17.10 -2.03
C SER A 99 3.60 -16.40 -3.11
N LYS A 100 3.46 -15.08 -3.02
CA LYS A 100 2.66 -14.24 -3.92
C LYS A 100 3.49 -13.33 -4.83
N GLY A 101 4.82 -13.40 -4.75
CA GLY A 101 5.70 -12.52 -5.51
C GLY A 101 5.64 -11.05 -5.06
N VAL A 102 5.27 -10.80 -3.81
CA VAL A 102 5.27 -9.46 -3.21
C VAL A 102 6.55 -9.29 -2.40
N HIS A 103 7.27 -8.19 -2.57
CA HIS A 103 8.44 -7.89 -1.74
C HIS A 103 7.99 -7.35 -0.38
N LEU A 104 8.48 -7.95 0.71
CA LEU A 104 8.33 -7.38 2.05
C LEU A 104 9.52 -6.44 2.30
N SER A 105 9.19 -5.18 2.61
CA SER A 105 10.16 -4.12 2.93
C SER A 105 9.97 -3.60 4.35
#